data_AF-A0A2V9IDI3-F1
#
_entry.id   AF-A0A2V9IDI3-F1
#
_cell.length_a   1.000
_cell.length_b   1.000
_cell.length_c   1.000
_cell.angle_alpha   90.00
_cell.angle_beta   90.00
_cell.angle_gamma   90.00
#
_symmetry.space_group_name_H-M   'P 1'
#
loop_
_entity.id
_entity.type
_entity.pdbx_description
1 polymer ?
#
loop_
_entity_poly.entity_id
_entity_poly.type
_entity_poly.pdbx_seq_one_letter_code
_entity_poly.pdbx_strand_id
1 'polypeptide(L)'
;MDVSLVIRQRLVELGLEQKDLAAAAEVTESYISQLLTRKKLPPAPDRTDVYGKMELLLKIPAGKLSKLADLQRKDELRRSLGDPPPPLLHEVRELILRKCPPVKKDQIRAIFEKEPFGEFERLVTQKLLDVVKKVAKEELESENWLHLVARLTGRTYEQMRVVILEFLDTDVFNVSAESCIAFLDPLIESWDIDLASFGMEIVLNRRLAPGSPRKFEFVEREPDEPFGGEAGLKKFLRDRSLSGDAAEDEIEFLKKLRFKGKRPTPLYYYRELQNLRDPLHFRWPVEGAGEQGG
;
A
#
# COMPACT_ATOMS: atom_id res chain seq x y z
N MET A 1 18.65 21.79 3.29
CA MET A 1 19.47 20.68 3.82
C MET A 1 18.89 19.40 3.24
N ASP A 2 19.72 18.49 2.73
CA ASP A 2 19.25 17.25 2.10
C ASP A 2 19.82 16.00 2.79
N VAL A 3 19.24 14.83 2.47
CA VAL A 3 19.62 13.53 3.03
C VAL A 3 21.11 13.25 2.83
N SER A 4 21.64 13.52 1.63
CA SER A 4 23.05 13.24 1.28
C SER A 4 24.03 14.01 2.17
N LEU A 5 23.75 15.29 2.43
CA LEU A 5 24.61 16.16 3.24
C LEU A 5 24.62 15.73 4.70
N VAL A 6 23.44 15.40 5.27
CA VAL A 6 23.34 14.91 6.66
C VAL A 6 24.13 13.62 6.84
N ILE A 7 24.01 12.67 5.91
CA ILE A 7 24.74 11.41 6.00
C ILE A 7 26.24 11.64 5.92
N ARG A 8 26.72 12.42 4.93
CA ARG A 8 28.16 12.73 4.78
C ARG A 8 28.74 13.37 6.05
N GLN A 9 28.04 14.34 6.62
CA GLN A 9 28.47 15.02 7.84
C GLN A 9 28.61 14.03 9.01
N ARG A 10 27.62 13.14 9.19
CA ARG A 10 27.64 12.15 10.27
C ARG A 10 28.69 11.07 10.09
N LEU A 11 28.96 10.64 8.84
CA LEU A 11 30.06 9.72 8.55
C LEU A 11 31.40 10.32 8.98
N VAL A 12 31.66 11.59 8.63
CA VAL A 12 32.90 12.30 9.02
C VAL A 12 32.98 12.47 10.54
N GLU A 13 31.92 12.94 11.19
CA GLU A 13 31.89 13.17 12.65
C GLU A 13 32.11 11.89 13.46
N LEU A 14 31.67 10.74 12.94
CA LEU A 14 31.79 9.44 13.61
C LEU A 14 33.01 8.64 13.16
N GLY A 15 33.78 9.12 12.18
CA GLY A 15 34.91 8.38 11.60
C GLY A 15 34.49 7.09 10.89
N LEU A 16 33.30 7.08 10.29
CA LEU A 16 32.74 5.93 9.57
C LEU A 16 32.94 6.06 8.06
N GLU A 17 33.11 4.93 7.39
CA GLU A 17 33.20 4.84 5.94
C GLU A 17 31.85 4.48 5.30
N GLN A 18 31.73 4.65 3.98
CA GLN A 18 30.52 4.28 3.24
C GLN A 18 30.21 2.78 3.34
N LYS A 19 31.25 1.95 3.37
CA LYS A 19 31.13 0.49 3.56
C LYS A 19 30.46 0.12 4.88
N ASP A 20 30.69 0.89 5.95
CA ASP A 20 30.11 0.63 7.27
C ASP A 20 28.61 0.92 7.25
N LEU A 21 28.21 2.02 6.59
CA LEU A 21 26.82 2.37 6.40
C LEU A 21 26.10 1.39 5.46
N ALA A 22 26.79 0.93 4.42
CA ALA A 22 26.28 -0.07 3.50
C ALA A 22 26.01 -1.40 4.22
N ALA A 23 26.97 -1.87 5.03
CA ALA A 23 26.82 -3.06 5.85
C ALA A 23 25.66 -2.93 6.84
N ALA A 24 25.56 -1.81 7.56
CA ALA A 24 24.47 -1.60 8.53
C ALA A 24 23.09 -1.53 7.88
N ALA A 25 22.99 -0.93 6.69
CA ALA A 25 21.74 -0.87 5.93
C ALA A 25 21.48 -2.14 5.09
N GLU A 26 22.40 -3.12 5.12
CA GLU A 26 22.37 -4.37 4.33
C GLU A 26 22.27 -4.12 2.81
N VAL A 27 22.88 -3.05 2.33
CA VAL A 27 22.91 -2.65 0.92
C VAL A 27 24.32 -2.68 0.38
N THR A 28 24.46 -2.57 -0.94
CA THR A 28 25.79 -2.46 -1.56
C THR A 28 26.43 -1.10 -1.28
N GLU A 29 27.75 -1.04 -1.21
CA GLU A 29 28.48 0.23 -1.08
C GLU A 29 28.18 1.18 -2.25
N SER A 30 28.00 0.63 -3.46
CA SER A 30 27.60 1.40 -4.64
C SER A 30 26.26 2.12 -4.46
N TYR A 31 25.28 1.47 -3.81
CA TYR A 31 23.99 2.08 -3.52
C TYR A 31 24.14 3.31 -2.59
N ILE A 32 24.95 3.18 -1.53
CA ILE A 32 25.26 4.31 -0.64
C ILE A 32 25.99 5.42 -1.40
N SER A 33 27.00 5.08 -2.19
CA SER A 33 27.73 6.05 -3.02
C SER A 33 26.80 6.82 -3.97
N GLN A 34 25.87 6.14 -4.64
CA GLN A 34 24.88 6.76 -5.53
C GLN A 34 23.91 7.69 -4.78
N LEU A 35 23.50 7.31 -3.57
CA LEU A 35 22.67 8.15 -2.69
C LEU A 35 23.44 9.41 -2.26
N LEU A 36 24.71 9.26 -1.87
CA LEU A 36 25.54 10.38 -1.42
C LEU A 36 25.92 11.33 -2.56
N THR A 37 26.13 10.81 -3.77
CA THR A 37 26.44 11.60 -4.97
C THR A 37 25.21 12.20 -5.63
N ARG A 38 24.00 11.94 -5.11
CA ARG A 38 22.72 12.41 -5.66
C ARG A 38 22.45 11.92 -7.09
N LYS A 39 23.18 10.90 -7.54
CA LYS A 39 22.85 10.19 -8.78
C LYS A 39 21.49 9.51 -8.67
N LYS A 40 21.06 9.21 -7.44
CA LYS A 40 19.80 8.56 -7.12
C LYS A 40 19.01 9.36 -6.09
N LEU A 41 17.69 9.35 -6.23
CA LEU A 41 16.77 9.92 -5.25
C LEU A 41 16.85 9.17 -3.92
N PRO A 42 16.66 9.86 -2.78
CA PRO A 42 16.56 9.20 -1.49
C PRO A 42 15.38 8.22 -1.48
N PRO A 43 15.44 7.12 -0.69
CA PRO A 43 14.33 6.17 -0.56
C PRO A 43 12.97 6.82 -0.22
N ALA A 44 11.87 6.08 -0.43
CA ALA A 44 10.55 6.63 -0.09
C ALA A 44 10.47 6.94 1.43
N PRO A 45 9.78 7.99 1.86
CA PRO A 45 9.85 8.44 3.26
C PRO A 45 9.35 7.40 4.28
N ASP A 46 8.45 6.51 3.88
CA ASP A 46 7.91 5.43 4.72
C ASP A 46 8.84 4.22 4.86
N ARG A 47 10.05 4.26 4.26
CA ARG A 47 11.03 3.17 4.23
C ARG A 47 11.82 3.04 5.53
N THR A 48 11.13 2.61 6.59
CA THR A 48 11.73 2.35 7.91
C THR A 48 12.80 1.25 7.86
N ASP A 49 12.69 0.32 6.92
CA ASP A 49 13.62 -0.78 6.68
C ASP A 49 15.04 -0.30 6.29
N VAL A 50 15.15 0.86 5.64
CA VAL A 50 16.43 1.50 5.29
C VAL A 50 16.76 2.62 6.26
N TYR A 51 15.83 3.57 6.46
CA TYR A 51 16.10 4.73 7.29
C TYR A 51 16.35 4.36 8.74
N GLY A 52 15.62 3.40 9.31
CA GLY A 52 15.85 2.95 10.68
C GLY A 52 17.27 2.43 10.89
N LYS A 53 17.77 1.61 9.95
CA LYS A 53 19.13 1.06 10.01
C LYS A 53 20.20 2.14 9.86
N MET A 54 20.03 3.05 8.91
CA MET A 54 20.97 4.16 8.69
C MET A 54 21.00 5.16 9.86
N GLU A 55 19.83 5.56 10.35
CA GLU A 55 19.69 6.51 11.47
C GLU A 55 20.30 5.96 12.75
N LEU A 56 20.11 4.65 13.00
CA LEU A 56 20.71 3.96 14.13
C LEU A 56 22.24 4.03 14.10
N LEU A 57 22.87 3.63 12.99
CA LEU A 57 24.33 3.68 12.86
C LEU A 57 24.88 5.11 12.99
N LEU A 58 24.23 6.06 12.31
CA LEU A 58 24.67 7.46 12.26
C LEU A 58 24.31 8.25 13.54
N LYS A 59 23.64 7.61 14.51
CA LYS A 59 23.11 8.23 15.73
C LYS A 59 22.29 9.49 15.42
N ILE A 60 21.45 9.40 14.40
CA ILE A 60 20.52 10.44 13.98
C ILE A 60 19.17 10.17 14.67
N PRO A 61 18.43 11.20 15.13
CA PRO A 61 17.09 11.01 15.66
C PRO A 61 16.18 10.29 14.66
N ALA A 62 15.42 9.31 15.15
CA ALA A 62 14.52 8.51 14.33
C ALA A 62 13.55 9.39 13.51
N GLY A 63 13.42 9.08 12.23
CA GLY A 63 12.55 9.75 11.27
C GLY A 63 13.07 11.12 10.78
N LYS A 64 14.33 11.48 11.05
CA LYS A 64 14.91 12.72 10.52
C LYS A 64 15.27 12.57 9.04
N LEU A 65 15.85 11.45 8.64
CA LEU A 65 16.21 11.19 7.24
C LEU A 65 14.96 11.01 6.38
N SER A 66 13.93 10.33 6.89
CA SER A 66 12.66 10.19 6.17
C SER A 66 11.96 11.52 5.92
N LYS A 67 11.92 12.41 6.92
CA LYS A 67 11.36 13.77 6.75
C LYS A 67 12.10 14.59 5.69
N LEU A 68 13.43 14.50 5.65
CA LEU A 68 14.22 15.18 4.62
C LEU A 68 13.97 14.57 3.23
N ALA A 69 13.84 13.25 3.14
CA ALA A 69 13.51 12.57 1.90
C ALA A 69 12.14 12.97 1.35
N ASP A 70 11.13 13.13 2.21
CA ASP A 70 9.80 13.59 1.84
C ASP A 70 9.84 14.98 1.18
N LEU A 71 10.56 15.92 1.81
CA LEU A 71 10.76 17.26 1.24
C LEU A 71 11.44 17.20 -0.12
N GLN A 72 12.53 16.42 -0.25
CA GLN A 72 13.26 16.30 -1.51
C GLN A 72 12.42 15.67 -2.62
N ARG A 73 11.67 14.60 -2.33
CA ARG A 73 10.81 13.95 -3.33
C ARG A 73 9.65 14.84 -3.75
N LYS A 74 9.06 15.60 -2.82
CA LYS A 74 8.02 16.60 -3.15
C LYS A 74 8.55 17.72 -4.04
N ASP A 75 9.77 18.20 -3.77
CA ASP A 75 10.40 19.21 -4.62
C ASP A 75 10.72 18.68 -6.02
N GLU A 76 11.14 17.41 -6.14
CA GLU A 76 11.36 16.79 -7.44
C GLU A 76 10.05 16.58 -8.21
N LEU A 77 9.01 16.10 -7.53
CA LEU A 77 7.68 15.95 -8.13
C LEU A 77 7.13 17.30 -8.63
N ARG A 78 7.36 18.39 -7.88
CA ARG A 78 6.98 19.74 -8.31
C ARG A 78 7.69 20.19 -9.59
N ARG A 79 8.91 19.73 -9.83
CA ARG A 79 9.68 20.04 -11.05
C ARG A 79 9.18 19.24 -12.26
N SER A 80 8.64 18.04 -12.04
CA SER A 80 8.14 17.16 -13.10
C SER A 80 6.65 17.35 -13.42
N LEU A 81 5.94 18.25 -12.72
CA LEU A 81 4.55 18.58 -13.01
C LEU A 81 4.48 19.43 -14.30
N GLY A 82 4.14 18.80 -15.42
CA GLY A 82 3.90 19.49 -16.69
C GLY A 82 4.03 18.60 -17.92
N ASP A 83 4.80 17.52 -17.82
CA ASP A 83 5.00 16.60 -18.96
C ASP A 83 3.89 15.53 -18.99
N PRO A 84 3.35 15.21 -20.19
CA PRO A 84 2.46 14.07 -20.33
C PRO A 84 3.20 12.77 -19.94
N PRO A 85 2.51 11.81 -19.31
CA PRO A 85 3.15 10.58 -18.89
C PRO A 85 3.73 9.84 -20.10
N PRO A 86 4.97 9.35 -20.03
CA PRO A 86 5.58 8.64 -21.14
C PRO A 86 4.80 7.34 -21.43
N PRO A 87 4.81 6.86 -22.69
CA PRO A 87 4.31 5.54 -23.01
C PRO A 87 4.98 4.46 -22.15
N LEU A 88 4.23 3.41 -21.77
CA LEU A 88 4.81 2.27 -21.09
C LEU A 88 5.84 1.60 -22.01
N LEU A 89 6.98 1.19 -21.45
CA LEU A 89 8.00 0.49 -22.20
C LEU A 89 7.38 -0.76 -22.86
N HIS A 90 7.63 -0.93 -24.16
CA HIS A 90 7.08 -2.05 -24.94
C HIS A 90 7.36 -3.40 -24.28
N GLU A 91 8.57 -3.59 -23.75
CA GLU A 91 8.96 -4.80 -23.02
C GLU A 91 8.09 -5.06 -21.78
N VAL A 92 7.77 -4.01 -21.01
CA VAL A 92 6.92 -4.11 -19.82
C VAL A 92 5.49 -4.50 -20.22
N ARG A 93 4.97 -3.87 -21.28
CA ARG A 93 3.66 -4.21 -21.85
C ARG A 93 3.59 -5.68 -22.27
N GLU A 94 4.61 -6.17 -22.97
CA GLU A 94 4.66 -7.58 -23.39
C GLU A 94 4.72 -8.55 -22.22
N LEU A 95 5.45 -8.22 -21.15
CA LEU A 95 5.49 -9.02 -19.92
C LEU A 95 4.11 -9.08 -19.25
N ILE A 96 3.40 -7.96 -19.18
CA ILE A 96 2.04 -7.89 -18.62
C ILE A 96 1.08 -8.73 -19.48
N LEU A 97 1.08 -8.54 -20.81
CA LEU A 97 0.21 -9.27 -21.73
C LEU A 97 0.49 -10.78 -21.76
N ARG A 98 1.73 -11.20 -21.50
CA ARG A 98 2.10 -12.62 -21.40
C ARG A 98 1.44 -13.32 -20.21
N LYS A 99 1.11 -12.60 -19.15
CA LYS A 99 0.47 -13.13 -17.93
C LYS A 99 -1.06 -13.11 -18.01
N CYS A 100 -1.63 -12.54 -19.05
CA CYS A 100 -3.07 -12.55 -19.36
C CYS A 100 -3.49 -13.89 -20.00
N PRO A 101 -4.73 -14.38 -19.78
CA PRO A 101 -5.30 -15.49 -20.52
C PRO A 101 -5.16 -15.32 -22.05
N PRO A 102 -4.77 -16.37 -22.78
CA PRO A 102 -4.52 -16.29 -24.22
C PRO A 102 -5.77 -15.87 -25.01
N VAL A 103 -6.96 -16.28 -24.55
CA VAL A 103 -8.25 -15.95 -25.19
C VAL A 103 -8.56 -14.46 -25.19
N LYS A 104 -8.12 -13.73 -24.15
CA LYS A 104 -8.37 -12.28 -23.99
C LYS A 104 -7.18 -11.42 -24.44
N LYS A 105 -6.03 -12.03 -24.70
CA LYS A 105 -4.76 -11.31 -24.93
C LYS A 105 -4.86 -10.30 -26.08
N ASP A 106 -5.46 -10.69 -27.21
CA ASP A 106 -5.57 -9.82 -28.39
C ASP A 106 -6.56 -8.67 -28.15
N GLN A 107 -7.65 -8.93 -27.42
CA GLN A 107 -8.61 -7.91 -27.02
C GLN A 107 -7.96 -6.88 -26.10
N ILE A 108 -7.22 -7.33 -25.08
CA ILE A 108 -6.52 -6.46 -24.14
C ILE A 108 -5.41 -5.68 -24.84
N ARG A 109 -4.62 -6.33 -25.70
CA ARG A 109 -3.60 -5.66 -26.53
C ARG A 109 -4.21 -4.53 -27.35
N ALA A 110 -5.31 -4.80 -28.05
CA ALA A 110 -6.00 -3.79 -28.83
C ALA A 110 -6.46 -2.60 -27.96
N ILE A 111 -6.84 -2.82 -26.70
CA ILE A 111 -7.17 -1.73 -25.77
C ILE A 111 -5.92 -0.94 -25.37
N PHE A 112 -4.81 -1.62 -25.03
CA PHE A 112 -3.54 -0.97 -24.66
C PHE A 112 -2.92 -0.14 -25.80
N GLU A 113 -3.14 -0.55 -27.04
CA GLU A 113 -2.58 0.12 -28.22
C GLU A 113 -3.42 1.32 -28.71
N LYS A 114 -4.63 1.53 -28.17
CA LYS A 114 -5.48 2.68 -28.53
C LYS A 114 -4.84 4.03 -28.18
N GLU A 115 -4.16 4.10 -27.05
CA GLU A 115 -3.52 5.31 -26.56
C GLU A 115 -2.22 4.97 -25.83
N PRO A 116 -1.17 5.81 -25.94
CA PRO A 116 0.08 5.57 -25.24
C PRO A 116 -0.14 5.60 -23.73
N PHE A 117 0.10 4.46 -23.10
CA PHE A 117 -0.08 4.25 -21.66
C PHE A 117 -1.41 4.75 -21.11
N GLY A 118 -2.49 4.28 -21.72
CA GLY A 118 -3.86 4.66 -21.40
C GLY A 118 -4.31 4.34 -19.98
N GLU A 119 -5.49 4.84 -19.60
CA GLU A 119 -6.04 4.64 -18.25
C GLU A 119 -6.16 3.17 -17.86
N PHE A 120 -6.62 2.34 -18.79
CA PHE A 120 -6.77 0.91 -18.57
C PHE A 120 -5.42 0.19 -18.40
N GLU A 121 -4.43 0.53 -19.22
CA GLU A 121 -3.07 -0.01 -19.11
C GLU A 121 -2.42 0.44 -17.79
N ARG A 122 -2.60 1.70 -17.40
CA ARG A 122 -2.15 2.24 -16.10
C ARG A 122 -2.79 1.51 -14.92
N LEU A 123 -4.10 1.29 -14.96
CA LEU A 123 -4.83 0.58 -13.91
C LEU A 123 -4.29 -0.85 -13.74
N VAL A 124 -4.19 -1.62 -14.82
CA VAL A 124 -3.68 -2.99 -14.79
C VAL A 124 -2.26 -3.01 -14.25
N THR A 125 -1.38 -2.17 -14.80
CA THR A 125 0.03 -2.09 -14.39
C THR A 125 0.14 -1.73 -12.92
N GLN A 126 -0.62 -0.73 -12.46
CA GLN A 126 -0.62 -0.31 -11.07
C GLN A 126 -1.10 -1.41 -10.12
N LYS A 127 -2.18 -2.14 -10.45
CA LYS A 127 -2.68 -3.23 -9.60
C LYS A 127 -1.69 -4.39 -9.50
N LEU A 128 -1.03 -4.74 -10.60
CA LEU A 128 0.01 -5.78 -10.60
C LEU A 128 1.20 -5.33 -9.74
N LEU A 129 1.66 -4.08 -9.90
CA LEU A 129 2.73 -3.50 -9.08
C LEU A 129 2.35 -3.47 -7.60
N ASP A 130 1.16 -3.01 -7.23
CA ASP A 130 0.69 -2.94 -5.84
C ASP A 130 0.71 -4.31 -5.17
N VAL A 131 0.20 -5.35 -5.86
CA VAL A 131 0.19 -6.71 -5.34
C VAL A 131 1.61 -7.24 -5.13
N VAL A 132 2.50 -7.03 -6.10
CA VAL A 132 3.87 -7.53 -6.03
C VAL A 132 4.71 -6.77 -5.01
N LYS A 133 4.55 -5.45 -4.91
CA LYS A 133 5.15 -4.63 -3.86
C LYS A 133 4.70 -5.03 -2.47
N LYS A 134 3.42 -5.39 -2.31
CA LYS A 134 2.91 -5.89 -1.03
C LYS A 134 3.62 -7.17 -0.61
N VAL A 135 3.76 -8.14 -1.52
CA VAL A 135 4.54 -9.37 -1.27
C VAL A 135 5.99 -9.03 -0.93
N ALA A 136 6.64 -8.20 -1.74
CA ALA A 136 8.04 -7.82 -1.51
C ALA A 136 8.25 -7.10 -0.16
N LYS A 137 7.27 -6.31 0.30
CA LYS A 137 7.31 -5.64 1.61
C LYS A 137 7.09 -6.62 2.77
N GLU A 138 6.18 -7.58 2.60
CA GLU A 138 5.91 -8.63 3.59
C GLU A 138 7.13 -9.56 3.77
N GLU A 139 7.85 -9.84 2.68
CA GLU A 139 9.00 -10.76 2.66
C GLU A 139 10.38 -10.08 2.82
N LEU A 140 10.43 -8.75 2.98
CA LEU A 140 11.70 -7.99 2.98
C LEU A 140 12.66 -8.39 4.10
N GLU A 141 12.14 -8.85 5.23
CA GLU A 141 12.94 -9.31 6.37
C GLU A 141 13.18 -10.83 6.34
N SER A 142 12.69 -11.54 5.32
CA SER A 142 12.85 -12.98 5.15
C SER A 142 14.12 -13.30 4.37
N GLU A 143 15.22 -13.61 5.07
CA GLU A 143 16.50 -13.97 4.43
C GLU A 143 16.36 -15.15 3.45
N ASN A 144 15.56 -16.16 3.82
CA ASN A 144 15.31 -17.32 2.98
C ASN A 144 14.64 -16.93 1.66
N TRP A 145 13.63 -16.05 1.70
CA TRP A 145 12.94 -15.57 0.52
C TRP A 145 13.87 -14.71 -0.35
N LEU A 146 14.64 -13.81 0.27
CA LEU A 146 15.63 -12.98 -0.42
C LEU A 146 16.66 -13.82 -1.17
N HIS A 147 17.21 -14.85 -0.52
CA HIS A 147 18.15 -15.77 -1.17
C HIS A 147 17.50 -16.55 -2.32
N LEU A 148 16.25 -16.96 -2.18
CA LEU A 148 15.52 -17.68 -3.24
C LEU A 148 15.35 -16.79 -4.48
N VAL A 149 14.89 -15.55 -4.31
CA VAL A 149 14.70 -14.60 -5.42
C VAL A 149 16.05 -14.15 -6.00
N ALA A 150 17.08 -13.96 -5.17
CA ALA A 150 18.45 -13.72 -5.62
C ALA A 150 18.94 -14.80 -6.58
N ARG A 151 18.77 -16.09 -6.24
CA ARG A 151 19.19 -17.20 -7.09
C ARG A 151 18.45 -17.23 -8.43
N LEU A 152 17.15 -16.95 -8.43
CA LEU A 152 16.35 -16.92 -9.66
C LEU A 152 16.80 -15.84 -10.64
N THR A 153 17.40 -14.77 -10.14
CA THR A 153 17.86 -13.62 -10.94
C THR A 153 19.38 -13.56 -11.08
N GLY A 154 20.12 -14.54 -10.55
CA GLY A 154 21.58 -14.58 -10.59
C GLY A 154 22.28 -13.48 -9.78
N ARG A 155 21.66 -12.99 -8.70
CA ARG A 155 22.16 -11.88 -7.87
C ARG A 155 22.63 -12.35 -6.50
N THR A 156 23.49 -11.58 -5.84
CA THR A 156 23.82 -11.78 -4.42
C THR A 156 22.67 -11.32 -3.53
N TYR A 157 22.75 -11.64 -2.23
CA TYR A 157 21.77 -11.19 -1.24
C TYR A 157 21.66 -9.65 -1.20
N GLU A 158 22.80 -8.95 -1.08
CA GLU A 158 22.85 -7.49 -0.95
C GLU A 158 22.39 -6.81 -2.25
N GLN A 159 22.75 -7.39 -3.40
CA GLN A 159 22.27 -6.93 -4.69
C GLN A 159 20.76 -7.10 -4.81
N MET A 160 20.22 -8.25 -4.40
CA MET A 160 18.77 -8.49 -4.42
C MET A 160 18.04 -7.56 -3.47
N ARG A 161 18.57 -7.35 -2.25
CA ARG A 161 18.00 -6.39 -1.30
C ARG A 161 17.93 -5.02 -1.95
N VAL A 162 19.03 -4.48 -2.48
CA VAL A 162 19.04 -3.20 -3.21
C VAL A 162 17.97 -3.13 -4.31
N VAL A 163 17.85 -4.17 -5.14
CA VAL A 163 16.88 -4.23 -6.25
C VAL A 163 15.44 -4.22 -5.73
N ILE A 164 15.14 -4.90 -4.62
CA ILE A 164 13.82 -4.83 -3.97
C ILE A 164 13.56 -3.44 -3.42
N LEU A 165 14.53 -2.85 -2.72
CA LEU A 165 14.38 -1.51 -2.15
C LEU A 165 14.11 -0.49 -3.26
N GLU A 166 14.78 -0.62 -4.40
CA GLU A 166 14.54 0.21 -5.60
C GLU A 166 13.13 0.01 -6.14
N PHE A 167 12.73 -1.24 -6.36
CA PHE A 167 11.43 -1.58 -6.89
C PHE A 167 10.27 -1.08 -6.02
N LEU A 168 10.40 -1.16 -4.69
CA LEU A 168 9.39 -0.66 -3.75
C LEU A 168 9.13 0.84 -3.91
N ASP A 169 10.15 1.60 -4.35
CA ASP A 169 10.05 3.05 -4.56
C ASP A 169 9.56 3.45 -5.95
N THR A 170 9.53 2.51 -6.91
CA THR A 170 9.18 2.76 -8.32
C THR A 170 7.68 2.96 -8.53
N ASP A 171 7.24 4.03 -9.17
CA ASP A 171 5.82 4.17 -9.54
C ASP A 171 5.49 3.56 -10.92
N VAL A 172 4.23 3.64 -11.32
CA VAL A 172 3.73 3.08 -12.58
C VAL A 172 4.36 3.74 -13.82
N PHE A 173 4.86 4.97 -13.71
CA PHE A 173 5.50 5.73 -14.80
C PHE A 173 7.01 5.47 -14.90
N ASN A 174 7.63 5.05 -13.80
CA ASN A 174 9.06 4.83 -13.69
C ASN A 174 9.45 3.34 -13.68
N VAL A 175 8.49 2.44 -13.90
CA VAL A 175 8.75 0.99 -13.90
C VAL A 175 9.62 0.57 -15.08
N SER A 176 10.72 -0.12 -14.78
CA SER A 176 11.64 -0.66 -15.79
C SER A 176 11.33 -2.12 -16.15
N ALA A 177 11.73 -2.54 -17.35
CA ALA A 177 11.66 -3.94 -17.76
C ALA A 177 12.45 -4.86 -16.82
N GLU A 178 13.63 -4.42 -16.38
CA GLU A 178 14.45 -5.16 -15.40
C GLU A 178 13.71 -5.41 -14.08
N SER A 179 12.99 -4.41 -13.57
CA SER A 179 12.18 -4.55 -12.35
C SER A 179 11.03 -5.55 -12.56
N CYS A 180 10.41 -5.52 -13.75
CA CYS A 180 9.34 -6.45 -14.11
C CYS A 180 9.86 -7.89 -14.21
N ILE A 181 11.04 -8.09 -14.82
CA ILE A 181 11.70 -9.40 -14.92
C ILE A 181 12.09 -9.92 -13.53
N ALA A 182 12.56 -9.04 -12.64
CA ALA A 182 13.00 -9.43 -11.31
C ALA A 182 11.83 -9.77 -10.36
N PHE A 183 10.67 -9.13 -10.52
CA PHE A 183 9.56 -9.24 -9.57
C PHE A 183 8.23 -9.65 -10.17
N LEU A 184 7.70 -8.89 -11.14
CA LEU A 184 6.39 -9.18 -11.71
C LEU A 184 6.35 -10.56 -12.37
N ASP A 185 7.34 -10.87 -13.19
CA ASP A 185 7.40 -12.13 -13.93
C ASP A 185 7.49 -13.38 -13.02
N PRO A 186 8.38 -13.44 -12.01
CA PRO A 186 8.46 -14.60 -11.13
C PRO A 186 7.30 -14.67 -10.13
N LEU A 187 6.79 -13.53 -9.63
CA LEU A 187 5.79 -13.51 -8.54
C LEU A 187 4.35 -13.63 -9.03
N ILE A 188 4.04 -13.20 -10.25
CA ILE A 188 2.70 -13.34 -10.84
C ILE A 188 2.68 -14.57 -11.73
N GLU A 189 1.81 -15.52 -11.40
CA GLU A 189 1.53 -16.67 -12.27
C GLU A 189 0.67 -16.24 -13.45
N SER A 190 -0.44 -15.56 -13.16
CA SER A 190 -1.38 -15.02 -14.15
C SER A 190 -2.22 -13.89 -13.57
N TRP A 191 -2.87 -13.12 -14.44
CA TRP A 191 -3.92 -12.18 -14.05
C TRP A 191 -5.03 -12.17 -15.09
N ASP A 192 -6.26 -11.93 -14.67
CA ASP A 192 -7.40 -11.76 -15.55
C ASP A 192 -8.24 -10.56 -15.11
N ILE A 193 -8.94 -9.97 -16.07
CA ILE A 193 -9.94 -8.93 -15.81
C ILE A 193 -11.20 -9.21 -16.63
N ASP A 194 -12.35 -9.08 -15.98
CA ASP A 194 -13.63 -9.03 -16.64
C ASP A 194 -13.88 -7.59 -17.11
N LEU A 195 -13.91 -7.38 -18.42
CA LEU A 195 -14.11 -6.05 -19.02
C LEU A 195 -15.54 -5.51 -18.84
N ALA A 196 -16.50 -6.35 -18.47
CA ALA A 196 -17.87 -5.91 -18.19
C ALA A 196 -18.04 -5.42 -16.74
N SER A 197 -17.43 -6.12 -15.77
CA SER A 197 -17.54 -5.79 -14.34
C SER A 197 -16.33 -5.03 -13.77
N PHE A 198 -15.24 -4.92 -14.54
CA PHE A 198 -13.92 -4.48 -14.09
C PHE A 198 -13.35 -5.30 -12.91
N GLY A 199 -13.90 -6.50 -12.66
CA GLY A 199 -13.37 -7.44 -11.68
C GLY A 199 -12.01 -7.98 -12.14
N MET A 200 -10.97 -7.78 -11.34
CA MET A 200 -9.61 -8.22 -11.63
C MET A 200 -9.17 -9.29 -10.63
N GLU A 201 -8.63 -10.40 -11.14
CA GLU A 201 -8.01 -11.46 -10.35
C GLU A 201 -6.52 -11.56 -10.68
N ILE A 202 -5.68 -11.60 -9.64
CA ILE A 202 -4.23 -11.78 -9.77
C ILE A 202 -3.85 -13.05 -9.00
N VAL A 203 -3.28 -14.01 -9.72
CA VAL A 203 -2.80 -15.29 -9.19
C VAL A 203 -1.29 -15.18 -8.94
N LEU A 204 -0.90 -15.39 -7.69
CA LEU A 204 0.50 -15.37 -7.29
C LEU A 204 1.15 -16.74 -7.47
N ASN A 205 2.44 -16.74 -7.80
CA ASN A 205 3.24 -17.95 -7.85
C ASN A 205 3.39 -18.53 -6.43
N ARG A 206 2.72 -19.65 -6.16
CA ARG A 206 2.65 -20.28 -4.84
C ARG A 206 4.00 -20.65 -4.25
N ARG A 207 5.05 -20.82 -5.07
CA ARG A 207 6.40 -21.15 -4.60
C ARG A 207 7.11 -19.95 -3.98
N LEU A 208 6.77 -18.74 -4.45
CA LEU A 208 7.42 -17.50 -4.02
C LEU A 208 6.52 -16.62 -3.16
N ALA A 209 5.20 -16.75 -3.29
CA ALA A 209 4.23 -15.98 -2.53
C ALA A 209 3.06 -16.90 -2.15
N PRO A 210 3.18 -17.69 -1.07
CA PRO A 210 2.12 -18.59 -0.65
C PRO A 210 0.91 -17.77 -0.20
N GLY A 211 -0.20 -17.90 -0.93
CA GLY A 211 -1.41 -17.15 -0.64
C GLY A 211 -2.56 -17.47 -1.60
N SER A 212 -3.77 -17.01 -1.24
CA SER A 212 -4.91 -17.04 -2.15
C SER A 212 -4.75 -15.99 -3.25
N PRO A 213 -5.38 -16.19 -4.43
CA PRO A 213 -5.49 -15.14 -5.44
C PRO A 213 -6.02 -13.82 -4.85
N ARG A 214 -5.56 -12.70 -5.41
CA ARG A 214 -6.04 -11.36 -5.04
C ARG A 214 -7.16 -10.98 -6.00
N LYS A 215 -8.35 -10.73 -5.47
CA LYS A 215 -9.52 -10.28 -6.23
C LYS A 215 -9.83 -8.82 -5.92
N PHE A 216 -10.05 -8.03 -6.96
CA PHE A 216 -10.43 -6.63 -6.91
C PHE A 216 -11.73 -6.47 -7.69
N GLU A 217 -12.74 -5.89 -7.07
CA GLU A 217 -14.07 -5.73 -7.66
C GLU A 217 -14.54 -4.30 -7.44
N PHE A 218 -15.19 -3.72 -8.46
CA PHE A 218 -15.87 -2.44 -8.35
C PHE A 218 -17.34 -2.72 -8.05
N VAL A 219 -17.77 -2.33 -6.86
CA VAL A 219 -19.14 -2.52 -6.41
C VAL A 219 -19.70 -1.14 -6.09
N GLU A 220 -20.68 -0.72 -6.87
CA GLU A 220 -21.51 0.43 -6.50
C GLU A 220 -22.25 0.08 -5.22
N ARG A 221 -22.10 0.92 -4.21
CA ARG A 221 -22.76 0.75 -2.92
C ARG A 221 -23.52 2.03 -2.63
N GLU A 222 -24.80 1.88 -2.32
CA GLU A 222 -25.53 2.98 -1.72
C GLU A 222 -24.88 3.32 -0.37
N PRO A 223 -24.78 4.61 0.01
CA PRO A 223 -24.12 5.05 1.25
C PRO A 223 -24.58 4.30 2.50
N ASP A 224 -25.83 3.83 2.48
CA ASP A 224 -26.51 3.19 3.59
C ASP A 224 -26.62 1.67 3.51
N GLU A 225 -25.98 0.98 2.55
CA GLU A 225 -26.01 -0.49 2.54
C GLU A 225 -25.09 -1.07 3.64
N PRO A 226 -25.66 -1.70 4.70
CA PRO A 226 -24.86 -2.47 5.63
C PRO A 226 -24.32 -3.70 4.91
N PHE A 227 -23.04 -4.01 5.13
CA PHE A 227 -22.44 -5.27 4.68
C PHE A 227 -23.30 -6.41 5.25
N GLY A 228 -23.97 -7.16 4.36
CA GLY A 228 -24.79 -8.35 4.64
C GLY A 228 -25.09 -8.55 6.12
N GLY A 229 -26.16 -7.91 6.62
CA GLY A 229 -26.43 -7.64 8.03
C GLY A 229 -25.78 -8.61 9.03
N GLU A 230 -24.95 -8.03 9.90
CA GLU A 230 -24.24 -8.68 11.00
C GLU A 230 -25.10 -9.76 11.70
N ALA A 231 -24.59 -10.98 11.81
CA ALA A 231 -25.32 -12.09 12.43
C ALA A 231 -25.70 -11.80 13.89
N GLY A 232 -24.86 -11.02 14.61
CA GLY A 232 -25.16 -10.54 15.95
C GLY A 232 -26.34 -9.58 15.99
N LEU A 233 -26.43 -8.64 15.04
CA LEU A 233 -27.54 -7.69 14.92
C LEU A 233 -28.86 -8.42 14.60
N LYS A 234 -28.82 -9.38 13.66
CA LYS A 234 -30.01 -10.20 13.34
C LYS A 234 -30.51 -11.00 14.54
N LYS A 235 -29.61 -11.51 15.38
CA LYS A 235 -29.96 -12.22 16.61
C LYS A 235 -30.50 -11.26 17.68
N PHE A 236 -29.91 -10.08 17.83
CA PHE A 236 -30.41 -9.02 18.70
C PHE A 236 -31.85 -8.63 18.35
N LEU A 237 -32.13 -8.33 17.08
CA LEU A 237 -33.47 -7.92 16.61
C LEU A 237 -34.54 -9.02 16.73
N ARG A 238 -34.15 -10.29 16.85
CA ARG A 238 -35.07 -11.42 17.09
C ARG A 238 -35.33 -11.66 18.56
N ASP A 239 -34.44 -11.18 19.43
CA ASP A 239 -34.54 -11.35 20.86
C ASP A 239 -35.33 -10.19 21.47
N ARG A 240 -36.60 -10.44 21.79
CA ARG A 240 -37.48 -9.44 22.40
C ARG A 240 -37.03 -8.99 23.79
N SER A 241 -36.21 -9.78 24.48
CA SER A 241 -35.68 -9.37 25.79
C SER A 241 -34.59 -8.30 25.67
N LEU A 242 -33.96 -8.18 24.49
CA LEU A 242 -32.88 -7.22 24.24
C LEU A 242 -33.31 -6.05 23.34
N SER A 243 -34.25 -6.28 22.40
CA SER A 243 -34.60 -5.28 21.38
C SER A 243 -36.07 -4.84 21.41
N GLY A 244 -36.85 -5.35 22.37
CA GLY A 244 -38.31 -5.19 22.39
C GLY A 244 -38.81 -3.75 22.49
N ASP A 245 -37.96 -2.82 22.94
CA ASP A 245 -38.25 -1.41 23.12
C ASP A 245 -37.40 -0.50 22.19
N ALA A 246 -36.66 -1.07 21.23
CA ALA A 246 -35.80 -0.30 20.32
C ALA A 246 -36.65 0.46 19.27
N ALA A 247 -36.42 1.76 19.14
CA ALA A 247 -37.04 2.60 18.13
C ALA A 247 -36.38 2.42 16.75
N GLU A 248 -37.06 2.85 15.69
CA GLU A 248 -36.63 2.62 14.31
C GLU A 248 -35.33 3.35 13.95
N ASP A 249 -35.17 4.58 14.43
CA ASP A 249 -33.95 5.38 14.32
C ASP A 249 -32.78 4.78 15.09
N GLU A 250 -33.03 4.23 16.27
CA GLU A 250 -32.01 3.51 17.07
C GLU A 250 -31.56 2.24 16.35
N ILE A 251 -32.48 1.49 15.74
CA ILE A 251 -32.16 0.32 14.92
C ILE A 251 -31.36 0.72 13.69
N GLU A 252 -31.68 1.85 13.06
CA GLU A 252 -30.92 2.38 11.93
C GLU A 252 -29.49 2.76 12.32
N PHE A 253 -29.31 3.41 13.47
CA PHE A 253 -27.98 3.68 14.04
C PHE A 253 -27.17 2.39 14.23
N LEU A 254 -27.78 1.36 14.83
CA LEU A 254 -27.10 0.07 15.07
C LEU A 254 -26.71 -0.65 13.76
N LYS A 255 -27.47 -0.48 12.67
CA LYS A 255 -27.14 -0.99 11.33
C LYS A 255 -25.90 -0.31 10.72
N LYS A 256 -25.62 0.94 11.09
CA LYS A 256 -24.49 1.73 10.57
C LYS A 256 -23.16 1.38 11.24
N LEU A 257 -23.17 0.67 12.37
CA LEU A 257 -21.95 0.23 13.06
C LEU A 257 -21.11 -0.72 12.19
N ARG A 258 -19.80 -0.43 12.08
CA ARG A 258 -18.84 -1.21 11.27
C ARG A 258 -17.78 -1.87 12.15
N PHE A 259 -17.53 -3.16 11.92
CA PHE A 259 -16.59 -3.96 12.72
C PHE A 259 -15.43 -4.48 11.87
N LYS A 260 -14.19 -4.35 12.37
CA LYS A 260 -12.99 -4.97 11.79
C LYS A 260 -12.51 -6.08 12.75
N GLY A 261 -12.43 -7.31 12.26
CA GLY A 261 -11.97 -8.45 13.06
C GLY A 261 -13.10 -9.19 13.80
N LYS A 262 -13.17 -9.06 15.13
CA LYS A 262 -14.14 -9.80 15.96
C LYS A 262 -15.58 -9.39 15.61
N ARG A 263 -16.48 -10.39 15.49
CA ARG A 263 -17.90 -10.16 15.22
C ARG A 263 -18.66 -9.88 16.54
N PRO A 264 -19.47 -8.81 16.60
CA PRO A 264 -20.25 -8.46 17.78
C PRO A 264 -21.32 -9.50 18.11
N THR A 265 -21.57 -9.70 19.40
CA THR A 265 -22.66 -10.53 19.94
C THR A 265 -23.94 -9.69 20.10
N PRO A 266 -25.12 -10.32 20.30
CA PRO A 266 -26.35 -9.56 20.59
C PRO A 266 -26.23 -8.61 21.79
N LEU A 267 -25.50 -9.03 22.82
CA LEU A 267 -25.24 -8.20 24.01
C LEU A 267 -24.44 -6.93 23.71
N TYR A 268 -23.59 -6.96 22.69
CA TYR A 268 -22.89 -5.75 22.24
C TYR A 268 -23.90 -4.71 21.73
N TYR A 269 -24.84 -5.13 20.87
CA TYR A 269 -25.87 -4.24 20.35
C TYR A 269 -26.81 -3.70 21.43
N TYR A 270 -27.17 -4.53 22.40
CA TYR A 270 -27.92 -4.08 23.57
C TYR A 270 -27.17 -2.97 24.33
N ARG A 271 -25.85 -3.14 24.53
CA ARG A 271 -25.04 -2.14 25.22
C ARG A 271 -24.91 -0.84 24.43
N GLU A 272 -24.73 -0.92 23.12
CA GLU A 272 -24.70 0.28 22.26
C GLU A 272 -26.05 1.01 22.25
N LEU A 273 -27.17 0.28 22.29
CA LEU A 273 -28.49 0.87 22.43
C LEU A 273 -28.62 1.61 23.77
N GLN A 274 -28.16 1.01 24.87
CA GLN A 274 -28.16 1.67 26.19
C GLN A 274 -27.26 2.91 26.20
N ASN A 275 -26.09 2.84 25.55
CA ASN A 275 -25.20 4.00 25.42
C ASN A 275 -25.86 5.14 24.63
N LEU A 276 -26.64 4.82 23.59
CA LEU A 276 -27.36 5.81 22.78
C LEU A 276 -28.43 6.55 23.61
N ARG A 277 -29.02 5.85 24.58
CA ARG A 277 -30.08 6.38 25.46
C ARG A 277 -29.54 7.09 26.70
N ASP A 278 -28.26 6.90 27.03
CA ASP A 278 -27.68 7.47 28.25
C ASP A 278 -27.55 9.01 28.11
N PRO A 279 -28.28 9.79 28.95
CA PRO A 279 -28.20 11.25 28.94
C PRO A 279 -26.80 11.78 29.28
N LEU A 280 -25.95 11.00 29.94
CA LEU A 280 -24.57 11.40 30.24
C LEU A 280 -23.68 11.43 28.99
N HIS A 281 -24.10 10.75 27.91
CA HIS A 281 -23.38 10.73 26.64
C HIS A 281 -23.84 11.84 25.67
N PHE A 282 -25.00 12.47 25.91
CA PHE A 282 -25.56 13.50 25.04
C PHE A 282 -26.05 14.70 25.85
N ARG A 283 -25.45 15.87 25.64
CA ARG A 283 -25.91 17.12 26.25
C ARG A 283 -27.14 17.63 25.51
N TRP A 284 -28.26 17.78 26.22
CA TRP A 284 -29.40 18.54 25.69
C TRP A 284 -28.99 20.01 25.48
N PRO A 285 -29.37 20.66 24.37
CA PRO A 285 -29.23 22.10 24.26
C PRO A 285 -30.12 22.73 25.33
N VAL A 286 -29.52 23.38 26.32
CA VAL A 286 -30.27 24.18 27.29
C VAL A 286 -30.84 25.37 26.53
N GLU A 287 -32.10 25.30 26.11
CA GLU A 287 -32.83 26.48 25.65
C GLU A 287 -32.89 27.48 26.80
N GLY A 288 -32.53 28.72 26.48
CA GLY A 288 -32.05 29.71 27.45
C GLY A 288 -33.08 30.09 28.51
N ALA A 289 -32.71 29.88 29.76
CA ALA A 289 -33.17 30.72 30.85
C ALA A 289 -32.34 32.03 30.80
N GLY A 290 -32.93 33.07 30.23
CA GLY A 290 -32.35 34.40 30.12
C GLY A 290 -33.44 35.46 30.04
N GLU A 291 -33.84 35.95 31.21
CA GLU A 291 -34.27 37.32 31.53
C GLU A 291 -34.95 38.17 30.43
N GLN A 292 -36.17 38.64 30.74
CA GLN A 292 -36.41 40.08 30.73
C GLN A 292 -37.59 40.43 31.65
N GLY A 293 -37.28 41.24 32.66
CA GLY A 293 -38.26 41.94 33.48
C GLY A 293 -38.90 43.10 32.71
N GLY A 294 -40.11 43.43 33.13
CA GLY A 294 -40.97 44.51 32.69
C GLY A 294 -42.34 44.33 33.31
#